data_AF-A0A6P4IGM1-F1
#
_entry.id   AF-A0A6P4IGM1-F1
#
_cell.length_a   1.000
_cell.length_b   1.000
_cell.length_c   1.000
_cell.angle_alpha   90.00
_cell.angle_beta   90.00
_cell.angle_gamma   90.00
#
_symmetry.space_group_name_H-M   'P 1'
#
loop_
_entity.id
_entity.type
_entity.pdbx_description
1 polymer ?
#
loop_
_entity_poly.entity_id
_entity_poly.type
_entity_poly.pdbx_seq_one_letter_code
_entity_poly.pdbx_strand_id
1 'polypeptide(L)'
;MKLLAFLLFSLYIFYVKSEECLKDKYVPDSHPCLRICFNRTDTICANNGKCYFNFKNGCTMNNRNCYSIARKWPVFKFISKGPCVNPTLRRCLNSPAPAPAPETAPAP
;
A
#
# COMPACT_ATOMS: atom_id res chain seq x y z
N MET A 1 -25.69 15.12 -45.93
CA MET A 1 -24.72 13.99 -45.94
C MET A 1 -23.35 14.37 -45.37
N LYS A 2 -22.70 15.48 -45.77
CA LYS A 2 -21.35 15.85 -45.29
C LYS A 2 -21.29 16.22 -43.80
N LEU A 3 -22.26 16.99 -43.29
CA LEU A 3 -22.29 17.41 -41.87
C LEU A 3 -22.38 16.24 -40.88
N LEU A 4 -23.14 15.19 -41.21
CA LEU A 4 -23.30 14.02 -40.36
C LEU A 4 -21.98 13.26 -40.22
N ALA A 5 -21.22 13.16 -41.31
CA ALA A 5 -19.91 12.51 -41.30
C ALA A 5 -18.90 13.27 -40.42
N PHE A 6 -18.91 14.61 -40.46
CA PHE A 6 -18.07 15.42 -39.58
C PHE A 6 -18.43 15.25 -38.10
N LEU A 7 -19.72 15.21 -37.76
CA LEU A 7 -20.17 14.99 -36.38
C LEU A 7 -19.78 13.61 -35.85
N LEU A 8 -19.95 12.57 -36.65
CA LEU A 8 -19.55 11.21 -36.27
C LEU A 8 -18.03 11.10 -36.10
N PHE A 9 -17.25 11.75 -36.98
CA PHE A 9 -15.79 11.76 -36.87
C PHE A 9 -15.31 12.53 -35.64
N SER A 10 -15.93 13.67 -35.31
CA SER A 10 -15.63 14.41 -34.09
C SER A 10 -15.97 13.58 -32.85
N LEU A 11 -17.15 12.96 -32.78
CA LEU A 11 -17.54 12.08 -31.67
C LEU A 11 -16.60 10.89 -31.52
N TYR A 12 -16.15 10.31 -32.62
CA TYR A 12 -15.15 9.24 -32.61
C TYR A 12 -13.81 9.70 -32.04
N ILE A 13 -13.32 10.89 -32.43
CA ILE A 13 -12.09 11.47 -31.86
C ILE A 13 -12.26 11.73 -30.35
N PHE A 14 -13.38 12.28 -29.91
CA PHE A 14 -13.65 12.50 -28.48
C PHE A 14 -13.73 11.18 -27.70
N TYR A 15 -14.35 10.15 -28.26
CA TYR A 15 -14.44 8.83 -27.67
C TYR A 15 -13.05 8.17 -27.51
N VAL A 16 -12.25 8.15 -28.58
CA VAL A 16 -10.89 7.58 -28.54
C VAL A 16 -9.99 8.33 -27.56
N LYS A 17 -10.04 9.67 -27.57
CA LYS A 17 -9.28 10.51 -26.62
C LYS A 17 -9.72 10.28 -25.16
N SER A 18 -11.00 10.01 -24.93
CA SER A 18 -11.52 9.68 -23.59
C SER A 18 -10.97 8.36 -23.06
N GLU A 19 -10.75 7.34 -23.90
CA GLU A 19 -10.16 6.07 -23.47
C GLU A 19 -8.67 6.22 -23.10
N GLU A 20 -7.94 7.09 -23.78
CA GLU A 20 -6.54 7.39 -23.45
C GLU A 20 -6.42 8.07 -22.08
N CYS A 21 -7.26 9.06 -21.78
CA CYS A 21 -7.27 9.73 -20.47
C CYS A 21 -7.73 8.84 -19.30
N LEU A 22 -8.48 7.76 -19.57
CA LEU A 22 -8.94 6.81 -18.55
C LEU A 22 -7.85 5.81 -18.15
N LYS A 23 -6.85 5.57 -19.00
CA LYS A 23 -5.69 4.71 -18.69
C LYS A 23 -4.64 5.42 -17.83
N ASP A 24 -4.65 6.75 -17.77
CA ASP A 24 -3.67 7.57 -17.03
C ASP A 24 -3.93 7.72 -15.52
N LYS A 25 -4.91 6.99 -14.95
CA LYS A 25 -5.06 6.88 -13.48
C LYS A 25 -4.47 5.58 -12.91
N TYR A 26 -3.56 4.93 -13.63
CA TYR A 26 -2.65 4.00 -12.98
C TYR A 26 -1.62 4.82 -12.22
N VAL A 27 -1.77 4.98 -10.90
CA VAL A 27 -0.74 5.57 -10.03
C VAL A 27 0.44 4.59 -10.03
N PRO A 28 1.54 4.83 -10.79
CA PRO A 28 2.52 3.79 -11.05
C PRO A 28 3.44 3.51 -9.87
N ASP A 29 3.37 4.31 -8.79
CA ASP A 29 4.41 4.33 -7.76
C ASP A 29 3.98 3.76 -6.40
N SER A 30 2.72 3.32 -6.26
CA SER A 30 2.31 2.66 -5.01
C SER A 30 2.73 1.19 -5.05
N HIS A 31 3.70 0.80 -4.21
CA HIS A 31 4.10 -0.60 -4.05
C HIS A 31 2.85 -1.45 -3.83
N PRO A 32 2.71 -2.65 -4.42
CA PRO A 32 1.48 -3.49 -4.33
C PRO A 32 1.04 -3.88 -2.92
N CYS A 33 1.89 -3.63 -1.92
CA CYS A 33 1.63 -3.91 -0.51
C CYS A 33 1.23 -2.68 0.29
N LEU A 34 1.32 -1.49 -0.29
CA LEU A 34 0.98 -0.23 0.34
C LEU A 34 -0.52 0.00 0.17
N ARG A 35 -1.30 -0.31 1.22
CA ARG A 35 -2.70 0.12 1.30
C ARG A 35 -2.80 1.36 2.16
N ILE A 36 -3.61 2.32 1.75
CA ILE A 36 -3.92 3.49 2.57
C ILE A 36 -4.69 3.02 3.81
N CYS A 37 -4.11 3.23 4.99
CA CYS A 37 -4.72 2.87 6.26
C CYS A 37 -5.37 4.10 6.90
N PHE A 38 -6.57 3.94 7.45
CA PHE A 38 -7.17 4.98 8.29
C PHE A 38 -6.22 5.35 9.42
N ASN A 39 -6.12 6.66 9.68
CA ASN A 39 -5.31 7.22 10.74
C ASN A 39 -5.98 7.06 12.12
N ARG A 40 -6.45 5.85 12.44
CA ARG A 40 -6.98 5.48 13.76
C ARG A 40 -5.90 4.78 14.56
N THR A 41 -5.77 5.17 15.82
CA THR A 41 -4.80 4.62 16.77
C THR A 41 -5.43 3.45 17.54
N ASP A 42 -5.68 2.37 16.81
CA ASP A 42 -6.16 1.10 17.37
C ASP A 42 -4.97 0.17 17.58
N THR A 43 -4.05 0.57 18.47
CA THR A 43 -2.77 -0.13 18.66
C THR A 43 -3.01 -1.61 18.91
N ILE A 44 -2.22 -2.46 18.25
CA ILE A 44 -2.26 -3.92 18.45
C ILE A 44 -0.87 -4.48 18.74
N CYS A 45 -0.84 -5.53 19.54
CA CYS A 45 0.32 -6.38 19.73
C CYS A 45 0.29 -7.53 18.72
N ALA A 46 1.43 -7.80 18.08
CA ALA A 46 1.58 -8.92 17.17
C ALA A 46 2.93 -9.62 17.32
N ASN A 47 2.99 -10.90 16.94
CA ASN A 47 4.20 -11.73 17.01
C ASN A 47 4.41 -12.46 15.68
N ASN A 48 5.65 -12.47 15.17
CA ASN A 48 6.02 -13.16 13.93
C ASN A 48 6.71 -14.53 14.13
N GLY A 49 6.64 -15.10 15.33
CA GLY A 49 7.37 -16.28 15.76
C GLY A 49 8.80 -16.01 16.22
N LYS A 50 9.32 -14.78 16.07
CA LYS A 50 10.68 -14.39 16.50
C LYS A 50 10.67 -13.25 17.51
N CYS A 51 9.79 -12.27 17.33
CA CYS A 51 9.71 -11.10 18.19
C CYS A 51 8.31 -10.47 18.17
N TYR A 52 8.05 -9.67 19.20
CA TYR A 52 6.81 -8.94 19.37
C TYR A 52 6.95 -7.50 18.87
N PHE A 53 5.89 -6.99 18.25
CA PHE A 53 5.84 -5.64 17.70
C PHE A 53 4.48 -4.99 17.92
N ASN A 54 4.48 -3.68 18.15
CA ASN A 54 3.27 -2.88 18.26
C ASN A 54 2.96 -2.27 16.88
N PHE A 55 1.80 -2.58 16.32
CA PHE A 55 1.31 -1.91 15.12
C PHE A 55 0.28 -0.85 15.51
N LYS A 56 0.22 0.24 14.75
CA LYS A 56 -0.76 1.32 14.97
C LYS A 56 -2.20 0.81 14.84
N ASN A 57 -2.42 -0.13 13.93
CA ASN A 57 -3.67 -0.84 13.72
C ASN A 57 -3.45 -2.08 12.83
N GLY A 58 -4.51 -2.88 12.65
CA GLY A 58 -4.47 -4.08 11.83
C GLY A 58 -4.14 -3.83 10.35
N CYS A 59 -4.51 -2.67 9.79
CA CYS A 59 -4.16 -2.33 8.41
C CYS A 59 -2.64 -2.18 8.24
N THR A 60 -1.98 -1.46 9.15
CA THR A 60 -0.51 -1.33 9.12
C THR A 60 0.21 -2.67 9.28
N MET A 61 -0.35 -3.60 10.08
CA MET A 61 0.17 -4.96 10.20
C MET A 61 0.00 -5.75 8.89
N ASN A 62 -1.15 -5.62 8.21
CA ASN A 62 -1.42 -6.31 6.96
C ASN A 62 -0.52 -5.80 5.82
N ASN A 63 -0.33 -4.49 5.70
CA ASN A 63 0.65 -3.92 4.77
C ASN A 63 2.02 -4.55 5.01
N ARG A 64 2.43 -4.59 6.28
CA ARG A 64 3.71 -5.20 6.68
C ARG A 64 3.79 -6.68 6.30
N ASN A 65 2.75 -7.46 6.54
CA ASN A 65 2.70 -8.87 6.19
C ASN A 65 2.78 -9.11 4.69
N CYS A 66 2.19 -8.24 3.87
CA CYS A 66 2.36 -8.32 2.42
C CYS A 66 3.83 -8.22 2.01
N TYR A 67 4.59 -7.26 2.57
CA TYR A 67 6.03 -7.18 2.34
C TYR A 67 6.78 -8.42 2.86
N SER A 68 6.39 -8.94 4.04
CA SER A 68 6.99 -10.16 4.57
C SER A 68 6.78 -11.35 3.62
N ILE A 69 5.56 -11.53 3.10
CA ILE A 69 5.24 -12.62 2.17
C ILE A 69 6.06 -12.50 0.87
N ALA A 70 6.11 -11.29 0.29
CA ALA A 70 6.89 -11.03 -0.93
C ALA A 70 8.38 -11.36 -0.76
N ARG A 71 8.92 -11.20 0.46
CA ARG A 71 10.33 -11.48 0.80
C ARG A 71 10.55 -12.85 1.47
N LYS A 72 9.52 -13.69 1.58
CA LYS A 72 9.55 -14.97 2.31
C LYS A 72 10.03 -14.82 3.78
N TRP A 73 9.70 -13.68 4.40
CA TRP A 73 9.97 -13.41 5.80
C TRP A 73 8.79 -13.84 6.69
N PRO A 74 9.03 -14.08 8.00
CA PRO A 74 7.95 -14.37 8.94
C PRO A 74 6.89 -13.26 8.98
N VAL A 75 5.62 -13.66 8.97
CA VAL A 75 4.47 -12.77 9.09
C VAL A 75 4.08 -12.57 10.54
N PHE A 76 3.64 -11.38 10.88
CA PHE A 76 3.09 -11.05 12.19
C PHE A 76 1.66 -11.57 12.33
N LYS A 77 1.40 -12.30 13.41
CA LYS A 77 0.06 -12.72 13.83
C LYS A 77 -0.41 -11.82 14.95
N PHE A 78 -1.67 -11.41 14.90
CA PHE A 78 -2.32 -10.66 15.97
C PHE A 78 -2.29 -11.44 17.28
N ILE A 79 -1.97 -10.76 18.38
CA ILE A 79 -1.98 -11.32 19.74
C ILE A 79 -3.06 -10.66 20.58
N SER A 80 -3.07 -9.33 20.66
CA SER A 80 -4.03 -8.59 21.49
C SER A 80 -4.25 -7.17 20.98
N LYS A 81 -5.37 -6.57 21.38
CA LYS A 81 -5.56 -5.12 21.33
C LYS A 81 -4.66 -4.47 22.39
N GLY A 82 -4.25 -3.24 22.14
CA GLY A 82 -3.30 -2.51 22.96
C GLY A 82 -1.84 -2.87 22.68
N PRO A 83 -0.90 -2.22 23.37
CA PRO A 83 0.52 -2.52 23.25
C PRO A 83 0.81 -3.92 23.81
N CYS A 84 1.90 -4.56 23.36
CA CYS A 84 2.39 -5.70 24.12
C CYS A 84 2.88 -5.18 25.49
N VAL A 85 2.49 -5.80 26.60
CA VAL A 85 2.74 -5.26 27.96
C VAL A 85 3.75 -6.06 28.77
N ASN A 86 4.20 -7.22 28.28
CA ASN A 86 5.08 -8.08 29.06
C ASN A 86 6.57 -7.70 28.83
N PRO A 87 7.33 -7.39 29.91
CA PRO A 87 8.73 -6.97 29.84
C PRO A 87 9.70 -8.08 29.42
N THR A 88 9.31 -9.35 29.54
CA THR A 88 10.13 -10.50 29.09
C THR A 88 9.96 -10.77 27.59
N LEU A 89 9.06 -10.06 26.91
CA LEU A 89 8.85 -10.22 25.48
C LEU A 89 10.04 -9.69 24.69
N ARG A 90 10.67 -10.57 23.92
CA ARG A 90 11.67 -10.17 22.92
C ARG A 90 11.01 -9.25 21.88
N ARG A 91 11.35 -7.96 21.92
CA ARG A 91 10.89 -6.96 20.95
C ARG A 91 11.68 -7.04 19.65
N CYS A 92 11.04 -6.70 18.54
CA CYS A 92 11.76 -6.51 17.29
C CYS A 92 12.62 -5.24 17.40
N LEU A 93 13.93 -5.36 17.17
CA LEU A 93 14.89 -4.25 17.33
C LEU A 93 14.67 -3.12 16.31
N ASN A 94 14.23 -3.47 15.11
CA ASN A 94 13.82 -2.52 14.08
C ASN A 94 12.36 -2.80 13.73
N SER A 95 11.56 -1.75 13.49
CA SER A 95 10.34 -1.90 12.69
C SER A 95 10.79 -2.46 11.36
N PRO A 96 10.46 -3.70 10.99
CA PRO A 96 11.15 -4.28 9.86
C PRO A 96 10.57 -3.77 8.53
N ALA A 97 9.66 -2.78 8.55
CA ALA A 97 9.07 -2.10 7.39
C ALA A 97 10.16 -1.58 6.43
N PRO A 98 9.97 -1.73 5.11
CA PRO A 98 10.94 -1.24 4.15
C PRO A 98 11.03 0.28 4.27
N ALA A 99 12.24 0.82 4.09
CA ALA A 99 12.44 2.24 3.86
C ALA A 99 11.42 2.76 2.83
N PRO A 100 11.02 4.03 2.90
CA PRO A 100 10.29 4.65 1.79
C PRO A 100 11.05 4.36 0.49
N ALA A 101 10.32 4.14 -0.60
CA ALA A 101 10.92 4.04 -1.92
C ALA A 101 11.90 5.23 -2.09
N PRO A 102 13.09 5.03 -2.70
CA PRO A 102 13.96 6.15 -2.97
C PRO A 102 13.13 7.20 -3.72
N GLU A 103 13.01 8.40 -3.14
CA GLU A 103 12.50 9.56 -3.86
C GLU A 103 13.30 9.59 -5.16
N THR A 104 12.63 9.31 -6.27
CA THR A 104 13.21 9.50 -7.60
C THR A 104 13.64 10.96 -7.63
N ALA A 105 14.95 11.17 -7.54
CA ALA A 105 15.56 12.47 -7.66
C ALA A 105 15.00 13.14 -8.93
N PRO A 106 14.72 14.46 -8.90
CA PRO A 106 14.29 15.15 -10.10
C PRO A 106 15.36 14.92 -11.18
N ALA A 107 14.91 14.44 -12.35
CA ALA A 107 15.77 14.24 -13.51
C ALA A 107 16.42 15.59 -13.89
N PRO A 108 17.69 15.57 -14.36
CA PRO A 108 18.45 16.77 -14.71
C PRO A 108 17.84 17.57 -15.88
#